data_AF-A0A662AZF5-F1
#
_entry.id   AF-A0A662AZF5-F1
#
_cell.length_a   1.000
_cell.length_b   1.000
_cell.length_c   1.000
_cell.angle_alpha   90.00
_cell.angle_beta   90.00
_cell.angle_gamma   90.00
#
_symmetry.space_group_name_H-M   'P 1'
#
loop_
_entity.id
_entity.type
_entity.pdbx_description
1 polymer ?
#
loop_
_entity_poly.entity_id
_entity_poly.type
_entity_poly.pdbx_seq_one_letter_code
_entity_poly.pdbx_strand_id
1 'polypeptide(L)'
;MRKVYTIPVLILFLLSFWNLTAQTLVSTDPLPKNVVIEKFGGLRCGYCPRADDLAQVLKDTYPNRVVVINIHQGEFAEPHGDEPDYRTIWGDSIAELAGVYAYPVGTVNRHLFDDDITAMSTNLWPVSVQQILEETSPVNVGVETTYDSLTRELTIHIELYYTATSLYHENYLNIALIQSHIIGPQLGGSANDYNHMYMLRDLITGQWGDTINPTVEGTFLQRDYIYTVPETVNDIPVIVKDCDVAVFVSETKNEIYSGDVVCAVNGTNRYIGDVSLVDTVKIKRGSAGDSINFSVKAKSALTGEEVFLVTLEAVGLPEDWDASFTFGDQSFSDTAMIMLSQNTEEELIFQVRPGQTAAFVYFRVKFQSLTYPGAPYRYCKFYVISGVTDLVVNGTGGPESE
;
A
#
# COMPACT_ATOMS: atom_id res chain seq x y z
N MET A 1 -72.08 16.92 -39.88
CA MET A 1 -70.64 17.26 -39.94
C MET A 1 -70.08 17.31 -38.53
N ARG A 2 -69.45 16.23 -38.07
CA ARG A 2 -68.89 16.07 -36.72
C ARG A 2 -67.51 16.75 -36.69
N LYS A 3 -67.33 17.74 -35.81
CA LYS A 3 -66.04 18.41 -35.59
C LYS A 3 -65.17 17.50 -34.72
N VAL A 4 -64.03 17.08 -35.26
CA VAL A 4 -62.99 16.35 -34.54
C VAL A 4 -62.02 17.38 -33.97
N TYR A 5 -61.84 17.37 -32.65
CA TYR A 5 -60.84 18.17 -31.95
C TYR A 5 -59.66 17.27 -31.61
N THR A 6 -58.50 17.53 -32.19
CA THR A 6 -57.22 16.88 -31.86
C THR A 6 -56.58 17.61 -30.69
N ILE A 7 -56.41 16.91 -29.57
CA ILE A 7 -55.64 17.36 -28.39
C ILE A 7 -54.20 16.84 -28.58
N PRO A 8 -53.16 17.70 -28.56
CA PRO A 8 -51.78 17.21 -28.57
C PRO A 8 -51.41 16.74 -27.16
N VAL A 9 -51.07 15.46 -27.02
CA VAL A 9 -50.48 14.89 -25.81
C VAL A 9 -49.01 15.28 -25.77
N LEU A 10 -48.66 16.24 -24.91
CA LEU A 10 -47.28 16.61 -24.62
C LEU A 10 -46.70 15.57 -23.64
N ILE A 11 -45.93 14.61 -24.16
CA ILE A 11 -45.18 13.66 -23.33
C ILE A 11 -43.95 14.39 -22.79
N LEU A 12 -44.02 14.80 -21.53
CA LEU A 12 -42.89 15.35 -20.79
C LEU A 12 -41.97 14.19 -20.37
N PHE A 13 -40.92 13.94 -21.14
CA PHE A 13 -39.85 13.00 -20.77
C PHE A 13 -39.02 13.66 -19.66
N LEU A 14 -39.37 13.37 -18.40
CA LEU A 14 -38.50 13.62 -17.25
C LEU A 14 -37.29 12.68 -17.36
N LEU A 15 -36.23 13.17 -18.00
CA LEU A 15 -34.89 12.57 -17.91
C LEU A 15 -34.39 12.79 -16.48
N SER A 16 -34.73 11.85 -15.60
CA SER A 16 -34.04 11.67 -14.34
C SER A 16 -32.58 11.34 -14.68
N PHE A 17 -31.70 12.33 -14.58
CA PHE A 17 -30.26 12.07 -14.53
C PHE A 17 -29.99 11.41 -13.18
N TRP A 18 -30.03 10.08 -13.16
CA TRP A 18 -29.40 9.31 -12.10
C TRP A 18 -27.91 9.52 -12.31
N ASN A 19 -27.30 10.46 -11.58
CA ASN A 19 -25.86 10.43 -11.38
C ASN A 19 -25.58 9.14 -10.61
N LEU A 20 -25.35 8.05 -11.33
CA LEU A 20 -24.62 6.91 -10.79
C LEU A 20 -23.22 7.45 -10.51
N THR A 21 -23.01 7.98 -9.31
CA THR A 21 -21.66 8.23 -8.80
C THR A 21 -21.02 6.86 -8.68
N ALA A 22 -20.27 6.45 -9.71
CA ALA A 22 -19.36 5.34 -9.59
C ALA A 22 -18.45 5.62 -8.39
N GLN A 23 -18.37 4.65 -7.50
CA GLN A 23 -17.59 4.76 -6.28
C GLN A 23 -16.10 4.74 -6.63
N THR A 24 -15.37 5.80 -6.27
CA THR A 24 -13.95 5.94 -6.59
C THR A 24 -13.14 4.87 -5.84
N LEU A 25 -12.08 4.39 -6.48
CA LEU A 25 -10.99 3.63 -5.86
C LEU A 25 -10.07 4.54 -5.04
N VAL A 26 -9.92 5.78 -5.47
CA VAL A 26 -8.90 6.70 -4.97
C VAL A 26 -9.47 7.73 -3.99
N SER A 27 -8.69 8.08 -2.96
CA SER A 27 -9.01 9.20 -2.07
C SER A 27 -8.79 10.54 -2.76
N THR A 28 -9.60 11.54 -2.41
CA THR A 28 -9.39 12.94 -2.83
C THR A 28 -8.67 13.79 -1.78
N ASP A 29 -8.45 13.26 -0.58
CA ASP A 29 -7.71 13.94 0.50
C ASP A 29 -6.19 13.81 0.23
N PRO A 30 -5.35 14.82 0.54
CA PRO A 30 -3.90 14.69 0.48
C PRO A 30 -3.41 13.53 1.35
N LEU A 31 -2.61 12.62 0.78
CA LEU A 31 -2.03 11.47 1.50
C LEU A 31 -0.50 11.52 1.45
N PRO A 32 0.19 10.96 2.46
CA PRO A 32 1.62 10.77 2.39
C PRO A 32 2.02 9.78 1.29
N LYS A 33 3.24 9.89 0.76
CA LYS A 33 3.77 8.98 -0.27
C LYS A 33 3.77 7.55 0.23
N ASN A 34 3.53 6.60 -0.66
CA ASN A 34 3.92 5.21 -0.46
C ASN A 34 5.32 4.98 -1.04
N VAL A 35 6.00 4.00 -0.49
CA VAL A 35 7.36 3.66 -0.88
C VAL A 35 7.38 2.59 -1.98
N VAL A 36 8.25 2.77 -2.97
CA VAL A 36 8.63 1.76 -3.95
C VAL A 36 10.13 1.50 -3.82
N ILE A 37 10.48 0.27 -3.48
CA ILE A 37 11.87 -0.20 -3.42
C ILE A 37 12.15 -1.04 -4.67
N GLU A 38 13.08 -0.59 -5.50
CA GLU A 38 13.60 -1.38 -6.61
C GLU A 38 14.95 -1.96 -6.20
N LYS A 39 15.00 -3.26 -5.92
CA LYS A 39 16.20 -3.95 -5.43
C LYS A 39 16.91 -4.63 -6.58
N PHE A 40 18.19 -4.33 -6.77
CA PHE A 40 19.04 -4.94 -7.79
C PHE A 40 19.88 -6.05 -7.18
N GLY A 41 19.91 -7.20 -7.85
CA GLY A 41 20.65 -8.37 -7.40
C GLY A 41 20.66 -9.48 -8.42
N GLY A 42 21.00 -10.69 -7.98
CA GLY A 42 20.97 -11.88 -8.81
C GLY A 42 21.13 -13.16 -8.01
N LEU A 43 20.84 -14.29 -8.65
CA LEU A 43 20.87 -15.61 -8.00
C LEU A 43 22.27 -15.98 -7.47
N ARG A 44 23.34 -15.33 -7.93
CA ARG A 44 24.73 -15.57 -7.48
C ARG A 44 25.25 -14.51 -6.51
N CYS A 45 24.41 -13.58 -6.07
CA CYS A 45 24.77 -12.55 -5.10
C CYS A 45 24.57 -13.08 -3.67
N GLY A 46 25.68 -13.42 -2.99
CA GLY A 46 25.64 -14.06 -1.66
C GLY A 46 25.01 -13.22 -0.54
N TYR A 47 24.95 -11.90 -0.69
CA TYR A 47 24.32 -11.00 0.29
C TYR A 47 22.90 -10.58 -0.08
N CYS A 48 22.43 -10.93 -1.28
CA CYS A 48 21.09 -10.57 -1.74
C CYS A 48 19.95 -11.13 -0.85
N PRO A 49 20.04 -12.34 -0.29
CA PRO A 49 19.03 -12.85 0.66
C PRO A 49 18.83 -11.93 1.87
N ARG A 50 19.90 -11.32 2.39
CA ARG A 50 19.79 -10.37 3.51
C ARG A 50 19.06 -9.08 3.12
N ALA A 51 19.20 -8.65 1.87
CA ALA A 51 18.44 -7.51 1.35
C ALA A 51 16.96 -7.86 1.16
N ASP A 52 16.66 -9.08 0.74
CA ASP A 52 15.27 -9.58 0.64
C ASP A 52 14.60 -9.65 2.02
N ASP A 53 15.31 -10.16 3.03
CA ASP A 53 14.84 -10.18 4.42
C ASP A 53 14.57 -8.75 4.94
N LEU A 54 15.46 -7.80 4.67
CA LEU A 54 15.27 -6.41 5.07
C LEU A 54 14.06 -5.78 4.36
N ALA A 55 13.89 -6.02 3.06
CA ALA A 55 12.73 -5.53 2.31
C ALA A 55 11.42 -6.09 2.90
N GLN A 56 11.40 -7.37 3.28
CA GLN A 56 10.27 -7.98 3.96
C GLN A 56 10.00 -7.32 5.32
N VAL A 57 11.03 -7.10 6.14
CA VAL A 57 10.90 -6.39 7.43
C VAL A 57 10.30 -5.00 7.23
N LEU A 58 10.70 -4.26 6.19
CA LEU A 58 10.14 -2.93 5.90
C LEU A 58 8.67 -3.02 5.47
N LYS A 59 8.29 -4.00 4.64
CA LYS A 59 6.87 -4.25 4.28
C LYS A 59 6.02 -4.58 5.50
N ASP A 60 6.54 -5.42 6.40
CA ASP A 60 5.82 -5.83 7.62
C ASP A 60 5.70 -4.68 8.62
N THR A 61 6.73 -3.81 8.68
CA THR A 61 6.75 -2.62 9.55
C THR A 61 5.75 -1.56 9.08
N TYR A 62 5.59 -1.40 7.76
CA TYR A 62 4.73 -0.41 7.13
C TYR A 62 3.70 -1.09 6.21
N PRO A 63 2.72 -1.81 6.79
CA PRO A 63 1.77 -2.60 6.01
C PRO A 63 0.98 -1.72 5.04
N ASN A 64 0.85 -2.17 3.79
CA ASN A 64 0.16 -1.48 2.69
C ASN A 64 0.80 -0.14 2.29
N ARG A 65 2.07 0.11 2.66
CA ARG A 65 2.78 1.37 2.35
C ARG A 65 4.13 1.18 1.65
N VAL A 66 4.57 -0.07 1.45
CA VAL A 66 5.86 -0.41 0.82
C VAL A 66 5.65 -1.45 -0.27
N VAL A 67 5.97 -1.06 -1.49
CA VAL A 67 6.08 -1.91 -2.68
C VAL A 67 7.54 -2.31 -2.84
N VAL A 68 7.80 -3.58 -3.16
CA VAL A 68 9.14 -4.09 -3.43
C VAL A 68 9.11 -4.71 -4.82
N ILE A 69 10.11 -4.39 -5.63
CA ILE A 69 10.31 -4.92 -6.97
C ILE A 69 11.74 -5.45 -7.03
N ASN A 70 11.88 -6.78 -7.09
CA ASN A 70 13.18 -7.44 -7.17
C ASN A 70 13.60 -7.58 -8.63
N ILE A 71 14.67 -6.86 -8.99
CA ILE A 71 15.21 -6.77 -10.35
C ILE A 71 16.50 -7.60 -10.40
N HIS A 72 16.43 -8.72 -11.11
CA HIS A 72 17.60 -9.54 -11.40
C HIS A 72 18.38 -8.91 -12.55
N GLN A 73 19.57 -8.41 -12.26
CA GLN A 73 20.38 -7.64 -13.20
C GLN A 73 21.88 -7.76 -12.87
N GLY A 74 22.72 -7.57 -13.89
CA GLY A 74 24.18 -7.53 -13.74
C GLY A 74 24.86 -8.91 -13.68
N GLU A 75 26.14 -8.91 -13.34
CA GLU A 75 26.99 -10.10 -13.38
C GLU A 75 26.44 -11.24 -12.51
N PHE A 76 25.88 -10.94 -11.33
CA PHE A 76 25.33 -11.96 -10.43
C PHE A 76 23.98 -12.54 -10.88
N ALA A 77 23.33 -11.94 -11.87
CA ALA A 77 22.06 -12.41 -12.42
C ALA A 77 22.23 -13.19 -13.73
N GLU A 78 23.39 -13.10 -14.38
CA GLU A 78 23.68 -13.91 -15.55
C GLU A 78 23.73 -15.40 -15.16
N PRO A 79 22.91 -16.27 -15.79
CA PRO A 79 22.86 -17.69 -15.46
C PRO A 79 24.07 -18.45 -16.00
N HIS A 80 24.52 -19.47 -15.27
CA HIS A 80 25.56 -20.41 -15.70
C HIS A 80 25.05 -21.85 -15.76
N GLY A 81 25.35 -22.53 -16.88
CA GLY A 81 24.94 -23.92 -17.06
C GLY A 81 23.42 -24.05 -17.08
N ASP A 82 22.88 -24.83 -16.15
CA ASP A 82 21.44 -25.11 -16.04
C ASP A 82 20.71 -24.15 -15.08
N GLU A 83 21.37 -23.07 -14.64
CA GLU A 83 20.73 -22.04 -13.82
C GLU A 83 19.60 -21.32 -14.59
N PRO A 84 18.47 -21.00 -13.94
CA PRO A 84 17.38 -20.27 -14.56
C PRO A 84 17.75 -18.81 -14.83
N ASP A 85 17.25 -18.25 -15.94
CA ASP A 85 17.44 -16.83 -16.26
C ASP A 85 16.34 -15.96 -15.63
N TYR A 86 16.62 -15.44 -14.44
CA TYR A 86 15.70 -14.58 -13.70
C TYR A 86 15.63 -13.13 -14.19
N ARG A 87 16.46 -12.74 -15.16
CA ARG A 87 16.49 -11.36 -15.67
C ARG A 87 15.22 -11.03 -16.46
N THR A 88 14.99 -9.75 -16.68
CA THR A 88 14.03 -9.27 -17.67
C THR A 88 14.70 -8.30 -18.62
N ILE A 89 14.07 -8.01 -19.76
CA ILE A 89 14.57 -6.99 -20.71
C ILE A 89 14.61 -5.57 -20.11
N TRP A 90 13.99 -5.37 -18.95
CA TRP A 90 13.85 -4.07 -18.31
C TRP A 90 15.03 -3.72 -17.40
N GLY A 91 15.66 -4.73 -16.80
CA GLY A 91 16.59 -4.55 -15.67
C GLY A 91 17.73 -3.58 -15.97
N ASP A 92 18.43 -3.75 -17.10
CA ASP A 92 19.65 -2.99 -17.40
C ASP A 92 19.41 -1.47 -17.47
N SER A 93 18.30 -1.05 -18.06
CA SER A 93 17.95 0.36 -18.17
C SER A 93 17.60 1.03 -16.85
N ILE A 94 16.93 0.29 -15.96
CA ILE A 94 16.54 0.79 -14.63
C ILE A 94 17.80 0.86 -13.77
N ALA A 95 18.69 -0.12 -13.89
CA ALA A 95 19.99 -0.12 -13.22
C ALA A 95 20.89 1.02 -13.70
N GLU A 96 20.91 1.30 -15.01
CA GLU A 96 21.63 2.44 -15.59
C GLU A 96 21.09 3.78 -15.08
N LEU A 97 19.76 3.96 -15.08
CA LEU A 97 19.12 5.16 -14.52
C LEU A 97 19.47 5.34 -13.05
N ALA A 98 19.45 4.26 -12.28
CA ALA A 98 19.71 4.30 -10.85
C ALA A 98 21.20 4.49 -10.50
N GLY A 99 22.11 4.24 -11.45
CA GLY A 99 23.55 4.26 -11.20
C GLY A 99 24.05 3.06 -10.38
N VAL A 100 23.49 1.87 -10.60
CA VAL A 100 23.85 0.65 -9.84
C VAL A 100 25.36 0.37 -9.94
N TYR A 101 26.03 0.34 -8.78
CA TYR A 101 27.48 0.21 -8.67
C TYR A 101 27.94 -1.05 -7.91
N ALA A 102 27.02 -1.74 -7.24
CA ALA A 102 27.28 -2.92 -6.43
C ALA A 102 26.00 -3.76 -6.30
N TYR A 103 26.11 -4.95 -5.69
CA TYR A 103 24.96 -5.80 -5.38
C TYR A 103 25.08 -6.38 -3.96
N PRO A 104 24.00 -6.44 -3.17
CA PRO A 104 22.71 -5.79 -3.43
C PRO A 104 22.77 -4.27 -3.17
N VAL A 105 22.11 -3.51 -4.03
CA VAL A 105 21.73 -2.11 -3.81
C VAL A 105 20.29 -1.94 -4.27
N GLY A 106 19.69 -0.78 -3.99
CA GLY A 106 18.36 -0.48 -4.50
C GLY A 106 18.06 0.99 -4.50
N THR A 107 16.94 1.38 -5.10
CA THR A 107 16.38 2.72 -4.97
C THR A 107 15.27 2.73 -3.92
N VAL A 108 15.04 3.87 -3.30
CA VAL A 108 13.81 4.17 -2.55
C VAL A 108 13.14 5.33 -3.29
N ASN A 109 12.00 5.06 -3.92
CA ASN A 109 11.25 5.99 -4.78
C ASN A 109 12.07 6.63 -5.92
N ARG A 110 13.21 6.06 -6.32
CA ARG A 110 14.17 6.73 -7.22
C ARG A 110 14.45 8.18 -6.77
N HIS A 111 14.43 8.42 -5.47
CA HIS A 111 14.69 9.71 -4.85
C HIS A 111 16.19 9.87 -4.60
N LEU A 112 16.67 11.10 -4.74
CA LEU A 112 18.06 11.44 -4.50
C LEU A 112 18.21 11.98 -3.07
N PHE A 113 18.75 11.16 -2.16
CA PHE A 113 18.88 11.54 -0.75
C PHE A 113 20.14 12.38 -0.49
N ASP A 114 21.32 11.82 -0.76
CA ASP A 114 22.61 12.46 -0.41
C ASP A 114 23.71 12.35 -1.49
N ASP A 115 23.59 11.40 -2.44
CA ASP A 115 24.59 11.13 -3.50
C ASP A 115 24.16 11.72 -4.87
N ASP A 116 24.98 11.55 -5.90
CA ASP A 116 24.66 11.91 -7.30
C ASP A 116 23.84 10.84 -8.05
N ILE A 117 23.56 9.70 -7.39
CA ILE A 117 22.81 8.56 -7.94
C ILE A 117 21.74 8.08 -6.96
N THR A 118 20.68 7.46 -7.47
CA THR A 118 19.55 7.00 -6.63
C THR A 118 19.76 5.60 -6.05
N ALA A 119 20.67 4.80 -6.64
CA ALA A 119 21.04 3.50 -6.10
C ALA A 119 21.82 3.71 -4.79
N MET A 120 21.37 3.03 -3.74
CA MET A 120 21.95 3.15 -2.41
C MET A 120 22.14 1.79 -1.74
N SER A 121 23.07 1.76 -0.81
CA SER A 121 23.31 0.61 0.05
C SER A 121 22.09 0.29 0.94
N THR A 122 21.86 -0.99 1.19
CA THR A 122 20.66 -1.49 1.90
C THR A 122 20.57 -1.02 3.34
N ASN A 123 21.69 -0.66 3.99
CA ASN A 123 21.70 -0.09 5.33
C ASN A 123 21.02 1.29 5.43
N LEU A 124 20.87 2.00 4.30
CA LEU A 124 20.21 3.31 4.24
C LEU A 124 18.70 3.20 4.00
N TRP A 125 18.19 2.03 3.60
CA TRP A 125 16.77 1.87 3.28
C TRP A 125 15.85 2.22 4.46
N PRO A 126 16.08 1.78 5.72
CA PRO A 126 15.15 2.06 6.80
C PRO A 126 14.91 3.56 7.05
N VAL A 127 15.97 4.37 7.03
CA VAL A 127 15.86 5.82 7.21
C VAL A 127 15.25 6.50 5.98
N SER A 128 15.63 6.07 4.78
CA SER A 128 15.11 6.62 3.52
C SER A 128 13.61 6.33 3.36
N VAL A 129 13.17 5.12 3.71
CA VAL A 129 11.74 4.73 3.75
C VAL A 129 10.97 5.64 4.70
N GLN A 130 11.50 5.92 5.90
CA GLN A 130 10.83 6.81 6.86
C GLN A 130 10.67 8.22 6.30
N GLN A 131 11.73 8.78 5.71
CA GLN A 131 11.70 10.12 5.11
C GLN A 131 10.62 10.22 4.02
N ILE A 132 10.58 9.26 3.08
CA ILE A 132 9.56 9.26 2.01
C ILE A 132 8.15 9.14 2.57
N LEU A 133 7.93 8.30 3.60
CA LEU A 133 6.60 8.11 4.20
C LEU A 133 6.07 9.38 4.90
N GLU A 134 6.94 10.33 5.24
CA GLU A 134 6.59 11.62 5.84
C GLU A 134 6.25 12.69 4.80
N GLU A 135 6.65 12.50 3.55
CA GLU A 135 6.36 13.42 2.46
C GLU A 135 4.91 13.28 1.98
N THR A 136 4.29 14.40 1.58
CA THR A 136 2.96 14.40 0.97
C THR A 136 3.07 14.09 -0.52
N SER A 137 2.23 13.18 -1.02
CA SER A 137 2.16 12.88 -2.45
C SER A 137 1.26 13.89 -3.17
N PRO A 138 1.67 14.42 -4.35
CA PRO A 138 0.79 15.25 -5.16
C PRO A 138 -0.30 14.44 -5.88
N VAL A 139 -0.21 13.12 -5.89
CA VAL A 139 -1.14 12.22 -6.59
C VAL A 139 -1.43 10.96 -5.77
N ASN A 140 -2.72 10.68 -5.58
CA ASN A 140 -3.20 9.43 -5.01
C ASN A 140 -3.42 8.41 -6.13
N VAL A 141 -3.17 7.13 -5.85
CA VAL A 141 -3.29 6.02 -6.80
C VAL A 141 -4.29 5.00 -6.26
N GLY A 142 -5.36 4.75 -7.01
CA GLY A 142 -6.33 3.68 -6.80
C GLY A 142 -6.15 2.60 -7.89
N VAL A 143 -6.20 1.33 -7.50
CA VAL A 143 -6.00 0.17 -8.39
C VAL A 143 -7.02 -0.91 -8.03
N GLU A 144 -7.60 -1.52 -9.05
CA GLU A 144 -8.41 -2.73 -8.98
C GLU A 144 -8.07 -3.64 -10.15
N THR A 145 -8.01 -4.95 -9.92
CA THR A 145 -7.64 -5.94 -10.93
C THR A 145 -8.69 -7.04 -11.02
N THR A 146 -8.86 -7.59 -12.21
CA THR A 146 -9.60 -8.84 -12.43
C THR A 146 -8.83 -9.71 -13.41
N TYR A 147 -8.90 -11.02 -13.23
CA TYR A 147 -8.18 -11.97 -14.08
C TYR A 147 -9.10 -13.05 -14.63
N ASP A 148 -9.10 -13.23 -15.95
CA ASP A 148 -9.77 -14.35 -16.62
C ASP A 148 -8.77 -15.49 -16.83
N SER A 149 -8.97 -16.59 -16.10
CA SER A 149 -8.10 -17.78 -16.19
C SER A 149 -8.18 -18.52 -17.53
N LEU A 150 -9.24 -18.34 -18.32
CA LEU A 150 -9.41 -19.00 -19.61
C LEU A 150 -8.61 -18.29 -20.71
N THR A 151 -8.59 -16.96 -20.71
CA THR A 151 -7.87 -16.16 -21.71
C THR A 151 -6.49 -15.70 -21.21
N ARG A 152 -6.19 -15.87 -19.92
CA ARG A 152 -5.05 -15.27 -19.21
C ARG A 152 -5.02 -13.74 -19.28
N GLU A 153 -6.18 -13.10 -19.48
CA GLU A 153 -6.29 -11.65 -19.51
C GLU A 153 -6.42 -11.08 -18.10
N LEU A 154 -5.45 -10.25 -17.75
CA LEU A 154 -5.44 -9.39 -16.56
C LEU A 154 -5.98 -8.02 -16.96
N THR A 155 -7.11 -7.64 -16.40
CA THR A 155 -7.65 -6.28 -16.51
C THR A 155 -7.23 -5.48 -15.28
N ILE A 156 -6.68 -4.29 -15.51
CA ILE A 156 -6.17 -3.39 -14.47
C ILE A 156 -6.88 -2.06 -14.64
N HIS A 157 -7.72 -1.71 -13.67
CA HIS A 157 -8.39 -0.42 -13.57
C HIS A 157 -7.62 0.47 -12.60
N ILE A 158 -7.23 1.66 -13.06
CA ILE A 158 -6.45 2.63 -12.28
C ILE A 158 -7.21 3.95 -12.22
N GLU A 159 -7.31 4.50 -11.01
CA GLU A 159 -7.75 5.86 -10.78
C GLU A 159 -6.61 6.69 -10.19
N LEU A 160 -6.38 7.86 -10.75
CA LEU A 160 -5.43 8.84 -10.22
C LEU A 160 -6.19 10.09 -9.81
N TYR A 161 -5.85 10.64 -8.65
CA TYR A 161 -6.36 11.94 -8.23
C TYR A 161 -5.21 12.84 -7.77
N TYR A 162 -5.00 13.95 -8.47
CA TYR A 162 -4.01 14.95 -8.11
C TYR A 162 -4.53 15.83 -6.99
N THR A 163 -3.91 15.74 -5.82
CA THR A 163 -4.20 16.55 -4.62
C THR A 163 -3.37 17.84 -4.58
N ALA A 164 -2.36 17.94 -5.44
CA ALA A 164 -1.58 19.14 -5.69
C ALA A 164 -1.11 19.15 -7.16
N THR A 165 -0.73 20.33 -7.65
CA THR A 165 -0.14 20.46 -8.99
C THR A 165 1.30 19.95 -8.97
N SER A 166 1.64 19.01 -9.87
CA SER A 166 3.01 18.53 -10.06
C SER A 166 3.92 19.66 -10.55
N LEU A 167 5.21 19.57 -10.23
CA LEU A 167 6.23 20.50 -10.74
C LEU A 167 6.40 20.40 -12.27
N TYR A 168 6.01 19.27 -12.86
CA TYR A 168 6.15 19.00 -14.29
C TYR A 168 4.77 18.81 -14.94
N HIS A 169 4.66 19.26 -16.19
CA HIS A 169 3.43 19.17 -16.98
C HIS A 169 3.06 17.75 -17.40
N GLU A 170 4.01 16.83 -17.32
CA GLU A 170 3.84 15.42 -17.62
C GLU A 170 4.44 14.60 -16.48
N ASN A 171 3.72 13.56 -16.06
CA ASN A 171 4.20 12.52 -15.17
C ASN A 171 4.04 11.16 -15.87
N TYR A 172 4.46 10.08 -15.23
CA TYR A 172 4.46 8.76 -15.87
C TYR A 172 3.81 7.71 -14.96
N LEU A 173 2.80 7.03 -15.48
CA LEU A 173 2.17 5.88 -14.85
C LEU A 173 2.95 4.62 -15.22
N ASN A 174 3.52 3.95 -14.21
CA ASN A 174 4.25 2.71 -14.39
C ASN A 174 3.46 1.56 -13.79
N ILE A 175 3.34 0.46 -14.53
CA ILE A 175 2.69 -0.77 -14.08
C ILE A 175 3.66 -1.93 -14.25
N ALA A 176 4.04 -2.56 -13.14
CA ALA A 176 4.90 -3.74 -13.11
C ALA A 176 4.09 -4.98 -12.72
N LEU A 177 4.26 -6.05 -13.48
CA LEU A 177 3.86 -7.39 -13.05
C LEU A 177 5.03 -7.97 -12.25
N ILE A 178 4.78 -8.30 -10.99
CA ILE A 178 5.75 -8.97 -10.12
C ILE A 178 5.21 -10.33 -9.70
N GLN A 179 6.11 -11.29 -9.45
CA GLN A 179 5.73 -12.62 -8.98
C GLN A 179 6.53 -13.03 -7.75
N SER A 180 5.82 -13.57 -6.78
CA SER A 180 6.37 -14.22 -5.60
C SER A 180 6.33 -15.73 -5.74
N HIS A 181 6.93 -16.45 -4.79
CA HIS A 181 6.91 -17.90 -4.75
C HIS A 181 7.57 -18.61 -5.93
N ILE A 182 8.62 -18.01 -6.50
CA ILE A 182 9.50 -18.67 -7.47
C ILE A 182 10.58 -19.42 -6.70
N ILE A 183 10.48 -20.75 -6.66
CA ILE A 183 11.46 -21.60 -5.98
C ILE A 183 12.65 -21.87 -6.91
N GLY A 184 13.87 -21.64 -6.44
CA GLY A 184 15.06 -22.03 -7.18
C GLY A 184 16.38 -21.59 -6.53
N PRO A 185 17.50 -21.61 -7.29
CA PRO A 185 18.83 -21.33 -6.75
C PRO A 185 18.98 -19.89 -6.24
N GLN A 186 19.72 -19.75 -5.13
CA GLN A 186 20.22 -18.49 -4.61
C GLN A 186 21.48 -18.71 -3.75
N LEU A 187 22.61 -18.12 -4.14
CA LEU A 187 23.83 -18.08 -3.33
C LEU A 187 23.56 -17.30 -2.04
N GLY A 188 24.03 -17.82 -0.91
CA GLY A 188 23.79 -17.24 0.41
C GLY A 188 22.38 -17.49 0.96
N GLY A 189 21.52 -18.16 0.19
CA GLY A 189 20.20 -18.62 0.62
C GLY A 189 20.15 -20.14 0.81
N SER A 190 18.95 -20.72 0.72
CA SER A 190 18.68 -22.16 0.86
C SER A 190 19.11 -23.00 -0.35
N ALA A 191 20.28 -22.69 -0.94
CA ALA A 191 20.77 -23.29 -2.18
C ALA A 191 19.68 -23.30 -3.27
N ASN A 192 19.20 -24.49 -3.68
CA ASN A 192 18.22 -24.66 -4.78
C ASN A 192 16.75 -24.49 -4.37
N ASP A 193 16.46 -24.33 -3.08
CA ASP A 193 15.10 -24.24 -2.54
C ASP A 193 14.80 -22.83 -2.00
N TYR A 194 15.51 -21.81 -2.50
CA TYR A 194 15.25 -20.43 -2.08
C TYR A 194 13.93 -19.94 -2.68
N ASN A 195 13.12 -19.32 -1.83
CA ASN A 195 11.80 -18.80 -2.18
C ASN A 195 11.93 -17.33 -2.60
N HIS A 196 12.06 -17.08 -3.91
CA HIS A 196 12.15 -15.73 -4.44
C HIS A 196 10.79 -15.03 -4.38
N MET A 197 10.81 -13.80 -3.87
CA MET A 197 9.62 -12.95 -3.70
C MET A 197 9.72 -11.72 -4.61
N TYR A 198 8.57 -11.19 -5.02
CA TYR A 198 8.45 -9.89 -5.69
C TYR A 198 9.30 -9.71 -6.95
N MET A 199 9.65 -10.78 -7.67
CA MET A 199 10.49 -10.73 -8.86
C MET A 199 9.77 -9.99 -9.98
N LEU A 200 10.43 -9.00 -10.58
CA LEU A 200 9.94 -8.33 -11.78
C LEU A 200 9.76 -9.35 -12.91
N ARG A 201 8.54 -9.44 -13.46
CA ARG A 201 8.23 -10.28 -14.63
C ARG A 201 8.03 -9.44 -15.88
N ASP A 202 7.38 -8.27 -15.75
CA ASP A 202 7.17 -7.37 -16.89
C ASP A 202 6.88 -5.91 -16.46
N LEU A 203 7.04 -4.97 -17.39
CA LEU A 203 6.55 -3.59 -17.28
C LEU A 203 5.48 -3.35 -18.34
N ILE A 204 4.21 -3.38 -17.93
CA ILE A 204 3.02 -3.39 -18.78
C ILE A 204 2.88 -2.08 -19.57
N THR A 205 3.29 -0.96 -18.99
CA THR A 205 3.33 0.38 -19.61
C THR A 205 4.67 0.68 -20.27
N GLY A 206 5.52 -0.34 -20.45
CA GLY A 206 6.88 -0.19 -20.93
C GLY A 206 7.84 0.45 -19.92
N GLN A 207 9.09 0.63 -20.35
CA GLN A 207 10.25 0.94 -19.50
C GLN A 207 10.09 2.21 -18.64
N TRP A 208 9.42 3.25 -19.16
CA TRP A 208 9.29 4.55 -18.50
C TRP A 208 7.85 4.95 -18.19
N GLY A 209 6.90 4.03 -18.40
CA GLY A 209 5.51 4.27 -18.14
C GLY A 209 4.77 5.06 -19.22
N ASP A 210 3.46 5.15 -19.02
CA ASP A 210 2.54 5.91 -19.86
C ASP A 210 2.46 7.35 -19.38
N THR A 211 2.47 8.30 -20.32
CA THR A 211 2.38 9.72 -19.99
C THR A 211 1.03 10.08 -19.36
N ILE A 212 1.09 10.83 -18.26
CA ILE A 212 -0.03 11.45 -17.57
C ILE A 212 -0.02 12.95 -17.86
N ASN A 213 -1.13 13.45 -18.41
CA ASN A 213 -1.39 14.88 -18.63
C ASN A 213 -2.91 15.10 -18.65
N PRO A 214 -3.48 16.08 -17.91
CA PRO A 214 -2.78 17.06 -17.08
C PRO A 214 -2.37 16.53 -15.69
N THR A 215 -1.45 17.25 -15.04
CA THR A 215 -0.88 16.94 -13.71
C THR A 215 -1.19 18.06 -12.70
N VAL A 216 -2.38 18.66 -12.80
CA VAL A 216 -2.82 19.80 -11.98
C VAL A 216 -3.74 19.35 -10.85
N GLU A 217 -3.75 20.09 -9.75
CA GLU A 217 -4.63 19.84 -8.59
C GLU A 217 -6.11 19.69 -9.00
N GLY A 218 -6.80 18.72 -8.40
CA GLY A 218 -8.19 18.39 -8.69
C GLY A 218 -8.38 17.52 -9.94
N THR A 219 -7.30 17.19 -10.66
CA THR A 219 -7.38 16.31 -11.82
C THR A 219 -7.68 14.88 -11.37
N PHE A 220 -8.78 14.33 -11.89
CA PHE A 220 -9.12 12.91 -11.78
C PHE A 220 -8.94 12.22 -13.14
N LEU A 221 -8.27 11.07 -13.15
CA LEU A 221 -8.01 10.28 -14.35
C LEU A 221 -8.36 8.82 -14.10
N GLN A 222 -8.97 8.19 -15.09
CA GLN A 222 -9.18 6.74 -15.13
C GLN A 222 -8.38 6.15 -16.30
N ARG A 223 -7.78 4.98 -16.08
CA ARG A 223 -7.06 4.22 -17.10
C ARG A 223 -7.39 2.74 -16.95
N ASP A 224 -7.61 2.09 -18.08
CA ASP A 224 -7.89 0.66 -18.15
C ASP A 224 -6.82 0.00 -19.02
N TYR A 225 -6.22 -1.07 -18.50
CA TYR A 225 -5.25 -1.88 -19.20
C TYR A 225 -5.75 -3.32 -19.28
N ILE A 226 -5.67 -3.92 -20.47
CA ILE A 226 -5.88 -5.35 -20.68
C ILE A 226 -4.55 -5.94 -21.09
N TYR A 227 -4.02 -6.84 -20.26
CA TYR A 227 -2.72 -7.46 -20.45
C TYR A 227 -2.86 -8.98 -20.44
N THR A 228 -2.42 -9.63 -21.51
CA THR A 228 -2.36 -11.10 -21.55
C THR A 228 -1.12 -11.57 -20.82
N VAL A 229 -1.29 -12.18 -19.65
CA VAL A 229 -0.17 -12.67 -18.85
C VAL A 229 0.50 -13.84 -19.57
N PRO A 230 1.80 -13.77 -19.90
CA PRO A 230 2.47 -14.86 -20.60
C PRO A 230 2.50 -16.12 -19.73
N GLU A 231 2.58 -17.31 -20.35
CA GLU A 231 2.69 -18.56 -19.56
C GLU A 231 4.05 -18.70 -18.88
N THR A 232 5.10 -18.17 -19.50
CA THR A 232 6.46 -18.17 -18.98
C THR A 232 7.14 -16.81 -19.26
N VAL A 233 8.13 -16.46 -18.45
CA VAL A 233 9.15 -15.46 -18.79
C VAL A 233 10.49 -16.15 -18.62
N ASN A 234 11.28 -16.22 -19.69
CA ASN A 234 12.54 -16.98 -19.77
C ASN A 234 12.40 -18.42 -19.25
N ASP A 235 11.42 -19.15 -19.79
CA ASP A 235 11.11 -20.55 -19.44
C ASP A 235 10.69 -20.80 -17.98
N ILE A 236 10.58 -19.75 -17.15
CA ILE A 236 10.07 -19.84 -15.79
C ILE A 236 8.56 -19.60 -15.80
N PRO A 237 7.73 -20.53 -15.28
CA PRO A 237 6.27 -20.37 -15.24
C PRO A 237 5.81 -19.08 -14.57
N VAL A 238 4.77 -18.47 -15.13
CA VAL A 238 4.05 -17.36 -14.52
C VAL A 238 2.78 -17.87 -13.85
N ILE A 239 2.83 -17.98 -12.52
CA ILE A 239 1.72 -18.45 -11.71
C ILE A 239 0.93 -17.23 -11.23
N VAL A 240 -0.17 -16.92 -11.91
CA VAL A 240 -0.88 -15.64 -11.73
C VAL A 240 -1.41 -15.42 -10.31
N LYS A 241 -1.76 -16.49 -9.59
CA LYS A 241 -2.19 -16.39 -8.18
C LYS A 241 -1.08 -15.90 -7.24
N ASP A 242 0.18 -16.07 -7.65
CA ASP A 242 1.38 -15.64 -6.92
C ASP A 242 1.93 -14.32 -7.50
N CYS A 243 1.19 -13.71 -8.44
CA CYS A 243 1.54 -12.43 -9.05
C CYS A 243 0.80 -11.28 -8.37
N ASP A 244 1.49 -10.15 -8.27
CA ASP A 244 0.94 -8.86 -7.88
C ASP A 244 1.16 -7.84 -9.00
N VAL A 245 0.33 -6.80 -9.01
CA VAL A 245 0.45 -5.63 -9.88
C VAL A 245 0.92 -4.47 -9.03
N ALA A 246 2.16 -4.04 -9.24
CA ALA A 246 2.71 -2.83 -8.65
C ALA A 246 2.47 -1.66 -9.59
N VAL A 247 1.81 -0.61 -9.10
CA VAL A 247 1.49 0.61 -9.85
C VAL A 247 2.14 1.78 -9.17
N PHE A 248 2.82 2.65 -9.91
CA PHE A 248 3.39 3.87 -9.34
C PHE A 248 3.42 5.02 -10.33
N VAL A 249 3.31 6.24 -9.79
CA VAL A 249 3.42 7.47 -10.58
C VAL A 249 4.75 8.13 -10.28
N SER A 250 5.51 8.44 -11.33
CA SER A 250 6.76 9.19 -11.23
C SER A 250 6.65 10.56 -11.89
N GLU A 251 7.37 11.51 -11.33
CA GLU A 251 7.48 12.86 -11.84
C GLU A 251 8.13 12.87 -13.23
N THR A 252 9.25 12.15 -13.35
CA THR A 252 9.97 11.91 -14.60
C THR A 252 10.29 10.41 -14.70
N LYS A 253 11.46 10.04 -15.20
CA LYS A 253 12.00 8.69 -14.99
C LYS A 253 12.45 8.47 -13.54
N ASN A 254 12.86 9.53 -12.87
CA ASN A 254 13.19 9.57 -11.44
C ASN A 254 12.03 10.18 -10.64
N GLU A 255 12.16 10.13 -9.32
CA GLU A 255 11.20 10.69 -8.36
C GLU A 255 9.81 10.06 -8.49
N ILE A 256 9.63 8.92 -7.83
CA ILE A 256 8.34 8.26 -7.67
C ILE A 256 7.55 8.99 -6.59
N TYR A 257 6.42 9.57 -6.97
CA TYR A 257 5.53 10.28 -6.06
C TYR A 257 4.77 9.36 -5.12
N SER A 258 4.27 8.23 -5.61
CA SER A 258 3.63 7.22 -4.79
C SER A 258 3.42 5.94 -5.61
N GLY A 259 3.42 4.80 -4.94
CA GLY A 259 3.06 3.52 -5.55
C GLY A 259 2.17 2.66 -4.66
N ASP A 260 1.48 1.70 -5.25
CA ASP A 260 0.74 0.70 -4.50
C ASP A 260 0.87 -0.67 -5.19
N VAL A 261 0.50 -1.73 -4.48
CA VAL A 261 0.58 -3.10 -4.98
C VAL A 261 -0.67 -3.87 -4.58
N VAL A 262 -1.28 -4.54 -5.55
CA VAL A 262 -2.47 -5.37 -5.34
C VAL A 262 -2.26 -6.74 -5.98
N CYS A 263 -2.92 -7.77 -5.48
CA CYS A 263 -2.91 -9.09 -6.12
C CYS A 263 -3.36 -8.99 -7.59
N ALA A 264 -2.78 -9.80 -8.46
CA ALA A 264 -3.21 -9.84 -9.86
C ALA A 264 -4.62 -10.44 -10.01
N VAL A 265 -5.03 -11.32 -9.11
CA VAL A 265 -6.36 -11.93 -9.09
C VAL A 265 -7.25 -11.20 -8.09
N ASN A 266 -8.20 -10.41 -8.58
CA ASN A 266 -9.21 -9.71 -7.78
C ASN A 266 -8.62 -8.81 -6.68
N GLY A 267 -7.46 -8.20 -6.94
CA GLY A 267 -6.80 -7.31 -6.00
C GLY A 267 -7.39 -5.90 -6.07
N THR A 268 -7.38 -5.19 -4.94
CA THR A 268 -7.78 -3.78 -4.90
C THR A 268 -7.12 -3.05 -3.74
N ASN A 269 -6.83 -1.77 -3.92
CA ASN A 269 -6.41 -0.86 -2.84
C ASN A 269 -7.51 0.15 -2.45
N ARG A 270 -8.75 -0.10 -2.87
CA ARG A 270 -9.90 0.82 -2.77
C ARG A 270 -9.92 1.59 -1.45
N TYR A 271 -10.04 2.91 -1.54
CA TYR A 271 -10.18 3.77 -0.38
C TYR A 271 -11.56 3.58 0.28
N ILE A 272 -11.57 2.93 1.44
CA ILE A 272 -12.81 2.64 2.18
C ILE A 272 -13.22 3.73 3.17
N GLY A 273 -12.37 4.74 3.36
CA GLY A 273 -12.49 5.71 4.45
C GLY A 273 -11.28 5.64 5.38
N ASP A 274 -11.46 6.11 6.61
CA ASP A 274 -10.37 6.23 7.57
C ASP A 274 -10.78 5.97 9.03
N VAL A 275 -9.79 5.61 9.84
CA VAL A 275 -9.89 5.52 11.30
C VAL A 275 -8.69 6.23 11.92
N SER A 276 -8.95 7.25 12.74
CA SER A 276 -7.90 8.15 13.23
C SER A 276 -8.04 8.48 14.70
N LEU A 277 -6.92 8.53 15.43
CA LEU A 277 -6.89 8.97 16.82
C LEU A 277 -7.21 10.48 16.89
N VAL A 278 -8.20 10.85 17.70
CA VAL A 278 -8.53 12.26 17.96
C VAL A 278 -7.58 12.85 18.99
N ASP A 279 -7.16 12.04 19.95
CA ASP A 279 -6.26 12.48 21.01
C ASP A 279 -4.91 12.93 20.46
N THR A 280 -4.40 14.04 20.99
CA THR A 280 -3.08 14.58 20.62
C THR A 280 -1.91 13.73 21.13
N VAL A 281 -2.17 12.81 22.08
CA VAL A 281 -1.15 11.97 22.70
C VAL A 281 -1.47 10.50 22.44
N LYS A 282 -0.53 9.80 21.80
CA LYS A 282 -0.65 8.36 21.48
C LYS A 282 -0.36 7.45 22.66
N ILE A 283 0.22 7.97 23.75
CA ILE A 283 0.61 7.21 24.94
C ILE A 283 -0.03 7.87 26.17
N LYS A 284 -0.84 7.12 26.92
CA LYS A 284 -1.37 7.59 28.20
C LYS A 284 -0.84 6.75 29.34
N ARG A 285 -0.48 7.42 30.43
CA ARG A 285 -0.13 6.77 31.69
C ARG A 285 -1.39 6.58 32.52
N GLY A 286 -1.53 5.41 33.13
CA GLY A 286 -2.54 5.17 34.17
C GLY A 286 -1.99 4.41 35.35
N SER A 287 -2.87 4.19 36.32
CA SER A 287 -2.64 3.39 37.51
C SER A 287 -3.62 2.22 37.55
N ALA A 288 -3.32 1.23 38.38
CA ALA A 288 -4.20 0.09 38.57
C ALA A 288 -5.61 0.53 39.00
N GLY A 289 -6.62 0.11 38.24
CA GLY A 289 -8.04 0.44 38.46
C GLY A 289 -8.52 1.71 37.76
N ASP A 290 -7.62 2.56 37.26
CA ASP A 290 -7.97 3.78 36.52
C ASP A 290 -8.62 3.44 35.18
N SER A 291 -9.56 4.27 34.74
CA SER A 291 -10.10 4.19 33.39
C SER A 291 -9.43 5.22 32.49
N ILE A 292 -8.80 4.73 31.43
CA ILE A 292 -8.12 5.53 30.43
C ILE A 292 -8.91 5.44 29.13
N ASN A 293 -9.34 6.58 28.61
CA ASN A 293 -10.11 6.62 27.37
C ASN A 293 -9.27 7.17 26.23
N PHE A 294 -9.45 6.64 25.02
CA PHE A 294 -8.98 7.20 23.77
C PHE A 294 -10.17 7.44 22.84
N SER A 295 -10.25 8.66 22.30
CA SER A 295 -11.22 8.98 21.26
C SER A 295 -10.63 8.67 19.87
N VAL A 296 -11.37 7.91 19.09
CA VAL A 296 -11.04 7.54 17.71
C VAL A 296 -12.22 7.90 16.83
N LYS A 297 -11.96 8.59 15.72
CA LYS A 297 -12.96 8.84 14.69
C LYS A 297 -12.89 7.79 13.60
N ALA A 298 -14.04 7.32 13.15
CA ALA A 298 -14.18 6.51 11.94
C ALA A 298 -15.03 7.27 10.93
N LYS A 299 -14.64 7.22 9.65
CA LYS A 299 -15.35 7.86 8.54
C LYS A 299 -15.40 6.90 7.37
N SER A 300 -16.59 6.65 6.82
CA SER A 300 -16.75 5.91 5.56
C SER A 300 -16.49 6.84 4.38
N ALA A 301 -15.69 6.42 3.40
CA ALA A 301 -15.65 7.07 2.09
C ALA A 301 -16.64 6.45 1.10
N LEU A 302 -17.25 5.32 1.48
CA LEU A 302 -18.11 4.54 0.61
C LEU A 302 -19.49 5.18 0.44
N THR A 303 -20.08 5.08 -0.74
CA THR A 303 -21.37 5.70 -1.08
C THR A 303 -22.51 5.10 -0.25
N GLY A 304 -23.30 5.95 0.40
CA GLY A 304 -24.46 5.53 1.19
C GLY A 304 -24.12 5.10 2.62
N GLU A 305 -24.94 4.22 3.20
CA GLU A 305 -24.70 3.61 4.52
C GLU A 305 -24.08 2.24 4.34
N GLU A 306 -22.91 2.05 4.93
CA GLU A 306 -22.12 0.84 4.77
C GLU A 306 -21.72 0.25 6.12
N VAL A 307 -21.55 -1.07 6.15
CA VAL A 307 -21.17 -1.79 7.38
C VAL A 307 -19.66 -2.05 7.40
N PHE A 308 -19.05 -1.70 8.52
CA PHE A 308 -17.64 -1.88 8.78
C PHE A 308 -17.41 -2.78 9.99
N LEU A 309 -16.38 -3.61 9.91
CA LEU A 309 -15.86 -4.36 11.04
C LEU A 309 -14.76 -3.55 11.71
N VAL A 310 -14.95 -3.22 12.98
CA VAL A 310 -13.93 -2.62 13.85
C VAL A 310 -13.43 -3.70 14.79
N THR A 311 -12.12 -3.95 14.81
CA THR A 311 -11.48 -4.89 15.72
C THR A 311 -10.45 -4.15 16.58
N LEU A 312 -10.52 -4.33 17.90
CA LEU A 312 -9.51 -3.91 18.85
C LEU A 312 -8.53 -5.06 19.07
N GLU A 313 -7.27 -4.84 18.71
CA GLU A 313 -6.19 -5.79 18.95
C GLU A 313 -5.23 -5.21 19.98
N ALA A 314 -4.74 -6.04 20.89
CA ALA A 314 -3.77 -5.65 21.90
C ALA A 314 -2.57 -6.59 21.89
N VAL A 315 -1.37 -6.04 22.03
CA VAL A 315 -0.13 -6.82 22.16
C VAL A 315 0.47 -6.55 23.54
N GLY A 316 0.70 -7.64 24.27
CA GLY A 316 1.25 -7.59 25.63
C GLY A 316 0.22 -7.17 26.69
N LEU A 317 -1.09 -7.33 26.43
CA LEU A 317 -2.14 -7.05 27.41
C LEU A 317 -2.10 -8.10 28.54
N PRO A 318 -1.86 -7.70 29.80
CA PRO A 318 -1.91 -8.63 30.93
C PRO A 318 -3.32 -9.17 31.18
N GLU A 319 -3.42 -10.37 31.76
CA GLU A 319 -4.71 -11.00 32.08
C GLU A 319 -5.57 -10.20 33.06
N ASP A 320 -4.97 -9.36 33.89
CA ASP A 320 -5.65 -8.52 34.88
C ASP A 320 -5.98 -7.11 34.37
N TRP A 321 -5.74 -6.83 33.08
CA TRP A 321 -6.16 -5.58 32.43
C TRP A 321 -7.44 -5.81 31.61
N ASP A 322 -8.35 -4.85 31.66
CA ASP A 322 -9.53 -4.85 30.79
C ASP A 322 -9.36 -3.85 29.66
N ALA A 323 -9.79 -4.21 28.45
CA ALA A 323 -9.89 -3.31 27.31
C ALA A 323 -11.24 -3.51 26.61
N SER A 324 -11.86 -2.41 26.22
CA SER A 324 -13.13 -2.40 25.48
C SER A 324 -13.25 -1.13 24.67
N PHE A 325 -14.28 -1.03 23.83
CA PHE A 325 -14.65 0.22 23.20
C PHE A 325 -16.16 0.36 23.12
N THR A 326 -16.61 1.60 22.99
CA THR A 326 -18.02 1.93 22.85
C THR A 326 -18.29 2.62 21.52
N PHE A 327 -19.47 2.36 20.97
CA PHE A 327 -20.03 3.03 19.81
C PHE A 327 -21.52 3.26 20.07
N GLY A 328 -21.93 4.53 20.08
CA GLY A 328 -23.22 4.92 20.65
C GLY A 328 -23.34 4.46 22.11
N ASP A 329 -24.43 3.78 22.45
CA ASP A 329 -24.70 3.27 23.80
C ASP A 329 -24.23 1.82 24.04
N GLN A 330 -23.54 1.22 23.06
CA GLN A 330 -23.10 -0.19 23.12
C GLN A 330 -21.60 -0.31 23.43
N SER A 331 -21.23 -1.34 24.18
CA SER A 331 -19.85 -1.66 24.56
C SER A 331 -19.43 -3.01 24.00
N PHE A 332 -18.18 -3.11 23.55
CA PHE A 332 -17.60 -4.27 22.86
C PHE A 332 -16.21 -4.57 23.43
N SER A 333 -15.88 -5.84 23.63
CA SER A 333 -14.54 -6.26 24.10
C SER A 333 -13.52 -6.32 22.97
N ASP A 334 -13.91 -6.90 21.83
CA ASP A 334 -12.96 -7.26 20.78
C ASP A 334 -13.34 -6.70 19.42
N THR A 335 -14.61 -6.87 19.01
CA THR A 335 -15.04 -6.54 17.64
C THR A 335 -16.49 -6.03 17.63
N ALA A 336 -16.75 -5.09 16.74
CA ALA A 336 -18.08 -4.56 16.47
C ALA A 336 -18.31 -4.44 14.96
N MET A 337 -19.56 -4.67 14.54
CA MET A 337 -20.03 -4.20 13.24
C MET A 337 -20.70 -2.85 13.46
N ILE A 338 -20.17 -1.81 12.82
CA ILE A 338 -20.73 -0.46 12.89
C ILE A 338 -21.24 -0.05 11.52
N MET A 339 -22.33 0.70 11.49
CA MET A 339 -22.90 1.26 10.28
C MET A 339 -22.49 2.72 10.18
N LEU A 340 -21.91 3.11 9.06
CA LEU A 340 -21.42 4.46 8.83
C LEU A 340 -22.02 5.03 7.56
N SER A 341 -22.56 6.25 7.67
CA SER A 341 -22.93 7.06 6.52
C SER A 341 -21.70 7.64 5.82
N GLN A 342 -21.76 7.76 4.50
CA GLN A 342 -20.72 8.37 3.69
C GLN A 342 -20.28 9.74 4.25
N ASN A 343 -18.97 9.92 4.37
CA ASN A 343 -18.32 11.17 4.78
C ASN A 343 -18.82 11.76 6.10
N THR A 344 -19.44 10.95 6.94
CA THR A 344 -19.84 11.33 8.30
C THR A 344 -18.85 10.74 9.29
N GLU A 345 -18.27 11.60 10.12
CA GLU A 345 -17.37 11.17 11.19
C GLU A 345 -18.18 10.69 12.38
N GLU A 346 -17.90 9.47 12.84
CA GLU A 346 -18.45 8.92 14.07
C GLU A 346 -17.35 8.64 15.08
N GLU A 347 -17.67 8.82 16.36
CA GLU A 347 -16.72 8.65 17.46
C GLU A 347 -16.84 7.26 18.09
N LEU A 348 -15.69 6.62 18.30
CA LEU A 348 -15.52 5.43 19.12
C LEU A 348 -14.66 5.79 20.33
N ILE A 349 -15.12 5.40 21.52
CA ILE A 349 -14.37 5.62 22.75
C ILE A 349 -13.78 4.29 23.20
N PHE A 350 -12.47 4.15 23.06
CA PHE A 350 -11.70 3.01 23.52
C PHE A 350 -11.33 3.21 24.99
N GLN A 351 -11.69 2.25 25.84
CA GLN A 351 -11.46 2.30 27.28
C GLN A 351 -10.50 1.18 27.68
N VAL A 352 -9.42 1.54 28.36
CA VAL A 352 -8.45 0.61 28.95
C VAL A 352 -8.45 0.81 30.45
N ARG A 353 -8.52 -0.29 31.20
CA ARG A 353 -8.44 -0.32 32.65
C ARG A 353 -7.26 -1.17 33.10
N PRO A 354 -6.12 -0.56 33.48
CA PRO A 354 -4.97 -1.32 33.93
C PRO A 354 -5.26 -2.10 35.22
N GLY A 355 -4.71 -3.31 35.29
CA GLY A 355 -4.60 -4.12 36.50
C GLY A 355 -3.37 -3.75 37.35
N GLN A 356 -3.01 -4.67 38.25
CA GLN A 356 -1.82 -4.56 39.11
C GLN A 356 -0.53 -4.89 38.35
N THR A 357 -0.61 -5.72 37.31
CA THR A 357 0.54 -6.09 36.50
C THR A 357 1.08 -4.87 35.76
N ALA A 358 2.37 -4.57 35.96
CA ALA A 358 3.05 -3.51 35.23
C ALA A 358 3.21 -3.91 33.75
N ALA A 359 2.79 -3.04 32.84
CA ALA A 359 2.93 -3.28 31.41
C ALA A 359 2.94 -1.98 30.60
N PHE A 360 3.53 -2.09 29.40
CA PHE A 360 3.40 -1.13 28.31
C PHE A 360 2.70 -1.84 27.16
N VAL A 361 1.41 -1.54 26.97
CA VAL A 361 0.54 -2.27 26.05
C VAL A 361 0.35 -1.46 24.78
N TYR A 362 0.53 -2.13 23.64
CA TYR A 362 0.22 -1.61 22.32
C TYR A 362 -1.18 -2.01 21.90
N PHE A 363 -1.99 -1.03 21.48
CA PHE A 363 -3.31 -1.27 20.91
C PHE A 363 -3.35 -0.84 19.45
N ARG A 364 -4.00 -1.66 18.63
CA ARG A 364 -4.27 -1.41 17.21
C ARG A 364 -5.76 -1.55 16.96
N VAL A 365 -6.38 -0.48 16.48
CA VAL A 365 -7.74 -0.51 15.93
C VAL A 365 -7.63 -0.84 14.46
N LYS A 366 -8.30 -1.91 14.04
CA LYS A 366 -8.38 -2.37 12.66
C LYS A 366 -9.79 -2.09 12.12
N PHE A 367 -9.85 -1.43 10.97
CA PHE A 367 -11.09 -1.01 10.31
C PHE A 367 -11.17 -1.64 8.91
N GLN A 368 -12.26 -2.37 8.65
CA GLN A 368 -12.47 -3.16 7.43
C GLN A 368 -13.87 -2.90 6.86
N SER A 369 -13.97 -2.77 5.53
CA SER A 369 -15.26 -2.82 4.84
C SER A 369 -15.76 -4.27 4.69
N LEU A 370 -17.02 -4.54 5.04
CA LEU A 370 -17.63 -5.83 4.75
C LEU A 370 -18.06 -5.98 3.29
N THR A 371 -18.37 -4.86 2.63
CA THR A 371 -18.75 -4.81 1.22
C THR A 371 -17.56 -5.03 0.30
N TYR A 372 -16.38 -4.51 0.68
CA TYR A 372 -15.12 -4.65 -0.05
C TYR A 372 -14.04 -5.30 0.83
N PRO A 373 -14.14 -6.61 1.13
CA PRO A 373 -13.22 -7.28 2.05
C PRO A 373 -11.78 -7.40 1.52
N GLY A 374 -11.58 -7.25 0.20
CA GLY A 374 -10.28 -7.21 -0.44
C GLY A 374 -9.58 -5.84 -0.37
N ALA A 375 -10.29 -4.79 0.09
CA ALA A 375 -9.68 -3.49 0.27
C ALA A 375 -8.75 -3.47 1.50
N PRO A 376 -7.66 -2.68 1.48
CA PRO A 376 -6.72 -2.62 2.58
C PRO A 376 -7.37 -2.14 3.87
N TYR A 377 -7.01 -2.78 4.98
CA TYR A 377 -7.40 -2.32 6.31
C TYR A 377 -6.89 -0.91 6.59
N ARG A 378 -7.71 -0.12 7.30
CA ARG A 378 -7.24 1.11 7.95
C ARG A 378 -6.91 0.83 9.40
N TYR A 379 -5.90 1.53 9.91
CA TYR A 379 -5.39 1.30 11.25
C TYR A 379 -5.19 2.59 12.02
N CYS A 380 -5.54 2.55 13.30
CA CYS A 380 -5.13 3.54 14.28
C CYS A 380 -4.41 2.83 15.44
N LYS A 381 -3.41 3.48 16.04
CA LYS A 381 -2.64 2.91 17.15
C LYS A 381 -2.50 3.87 18.33
N PHE A 382 -2.51 3.31 19.53
CA PHE A 382 -2.26 4.00 20.78
C PHE A 382 -1.67 3.04 21.83
N TYR A 383 -1.19 3.58 22.93
CA TYR A 383 -0.47 2.82 23.97
C TYR A 383 -0.91 3.23 25.37
N VAL A 384 -0.88 2.26 26.28
CA VAL A 384 -1.09 2.51 27.70
C VAL A 384 0.10 1.98 28.50
N ILE A 385 0.58 2.79 29.43
CA ILE A 385 1.62 2.40 30.38
C ILE A 385 1.08 2.49 31.81
N SER A 386 1.25 1.41 32.59
CA SER A 386 0.89 1.37 34.01
C SER A 386 1.89 0.51 34.78
N GLY A 387 2.23 0.91 36.02
CA GLY A 387 3.14 0.18 36.91
C GLY A 387 4.60 0.09 36.47
N VAL A 388 4.95 0.50 35.24
CA VAL A 388 6.32 0.51 34.73
C VAL A 388 7.09 1.70 35.32
N THR A 389 8.22 1.42 35.98
CA THR A 389 9.10 2.43 36.59
C THR A 389 10.24 2.84 35.67
N ASP A 390 10.72 1.91 34.86
CA ASP A 390 11.89 2.08 34.01
C ASP A 390 11.55 1.61 32.59
N LEU A 391 11.77 2.48 31.61
CA LEU A 391 11.65 2.16 30.19
C LEU A 391 13.02 2.28 29.54
N VAL A 392 13.60 1.15 29.15
CA VAL A 392 14.83 1.15 28.35
C VAL A 392 14.43 1.27 26.89
N VAL A 393 14.55 2.48 26.34
CA VAL A 393 14.34 2.73 24.90
C VAL A 393 15.69 2.61 24.21
N ASN A 394 15.87 1.56 23.41
CA ASN A 394 17.05 1.44 22.56
C ASN A 394 16.80 2.21 21.27
N GLY A 395 17.12 3.51 21.26
CA GLY A 395 16.95 4.37 20.10
C GLY A 395 18.08 4.16 19.10
N THR A 396 17.86 3.36 18.05
CA THR A 396 18.81 3.24 16.94
C THR A 396 18.53 4.24 15.81
N GLY A 397 18.20 5.49 16.13
CA GLY A 397 17.95 6.52 15.12
C GLY A 397 17.92 7.94 15.66
N GLY A 398 18.97 8.72 15.39
CA GLY A 398 19.02 10.18 15.61
C GLY A 398 20.37 10.68 16.15
N PRO A 399 20.89 11.82 15.68
CA PRO A 399 22.32 12.06 15.55
C PRO A 399 22.92 12.64 16.83
N GLU A 400 24.05 12.09 17.27
CA GLU A 400 24.96 12.84 18.12
C GLU A 400 26.37 12.83 17.52
N SER A 401 26.69 14.01 16.99
CA SER A 401 28.01 14.57 16.82
C SER A 401 28.90 14.33 18.04
N GLU A 402 30.06 13.72 17.81
CA GLU A 402 31.38 14.33 18.07
C GLU A 402 32.36 13.93 16.96
#